data_AF-A0A060YYN8-F1
#
_entry.id   AF-A0A060YYN8-F1
#
_cell.length_a   1.000
_cell.length_b   1.000
_cell.length_c   1.000
_cell.angle_alpha   90.00
_cell.angle_beta   90.00
_cell.angle_gamma   90.00
#
_symmetry.space_group_name_H-M   'P 1'
#
loop_
_entity.id
_entity.type
_entity.pdbx_description
1 polymer ?
#
loop_
_entity_poly.entity_id
_entity_poly.type
_entity_poly.pdbx_seq_one_letter_code
_entity_poly.pdbx_strand_id
1 'polypeptide(L)'
;MFLWVLVLVAFVSRTECYFSEEKYQEESKIQPPTIIIAIIARNAAHSLPYYLGALERQNYPKNRISVWAATDHNADNTTAVLKEWLTVMQKFYHYVEWRPMEHPT
;
A
#
# COMPACT_ATOMS: atom_id res chain seq x y z
N MET A 1 65.92 23.68 -1.02
CA MET A 1 65.39 22.86 -2.14
C MET A 1 64.29 21.89 -1.71
N PHE A 2 64.40 21.15 -0.60
CA PHE A 2 63.35 20.21 -0.14
C PHE A 2 62.00 20.83 0.25
N LEU A 3 61.99 22.05 0.79
CA LEU A 3 60.76 22.72 1.23
C LEU A 3 59.78 23.02 0.08
N TRP A 4 60.31 23.38 -1.09
CA TRP A 4 59.49 23.64 -2.28
C TRP A 4 58.88 22.37 -2.87
N VAL A 5 59.59 21.25 -2.76
CA VAL A 5 59.09 19.93 -3.18
C VAL A 5 57.93 19.49 -2.28
N LEU A 6 58.04 19.71 -0.97
CA LEU A 6 56.94 19.42 -0.02
C LEU A 6 55.71 20.30 -0.27
N VAL A 7 55.90 21.59 -0.58
CA VAL A 7 54.79 22.50 -0.92
C VAL A 7 54.12 22.11 -2.24
N LEU A 8 54.89 21.69 -3.24
CA LEU A 8 54.35 21.15 -4.50
C LEU A 8 53.58 19.84 -4.28
N VAL A 9 54.06 18.93 -3.45
CA VAL A 9 53.36 17.68 -3.11
C VAL A 9 52.08 17.94 -2.31
N ALA A 10 52.06 18.96 -1.46
CA ALA A 10 50.85 19.39 -0.75
C ALA A 10 49.81 20.03 -1.70
N PHE A 11 50.26 20.75 -2.74
CA PHE A 11 49.38 21.30 -3.78
C PHE A 11 48.86 20.23 -4.75
N VAL A 12 49.63 19.16 -4.98
CA VAL A 12 49.29 18.02 -5.85
C VAL A 12 48.53 16.92 -5.09
N SER A 13 48.51 16.94 -3.75
CA SER A 13 47.62 16.12 -2.93
C SER A 13 46.21 16.60 -3.17
N ARG A 14 45.67 16.06 -4.26
CA ARG A 14 44.33 16.25 -4.75
C ARG A 14 43.40 16.20 -3.57
N THR A 15 42.72 17.32 -3.35
CA THR A 15 41.32 17.23 -2.96
C THR A 15 40.69 16.28 -3.97
N GLU A 16 40.59 15.00 -3.60
CA GLU A 16 39.51 14.13 -4.02
C GLU A 16 38.25 14.91 -3.66
N CYS A 17 37.81 15.77 -4.58
CA CYS A 17 36.53 16.45 -4.54
C CYS A 17 35.48 15.37 -4.83
N TYR A 18 35.47 14.34 -4.00
CA TYR A 18 34.61 13.19 -4.08
C TYR A 18 33.40 13.55 -3.23
N PHE A 19 32.48 14.25 -3.87
CA PHE A 19 31.22 14.65 -3.27
C PHE A 19 30.46 13.37 -2.88
N SER A 20 30.08 13.22 -1.61
CA SER A 20 29.41 12.00 -1.14
C SER A 20 28.05 11.79 -1.85
N GLU A 21 27.49 12.84 -2.42
CA GLU A 21 26.26 12.89 -3.20
C GLU A 21 26.40 12.25 -4.60
N GLU A 22 27.61 11.99 -5.11
CA GLU A 22 27.81 11.17 -6.33
C GLU A 22 27.60 9.66 -6.09
N LYS A 23 27.39 9.24 -4.83
CA LYS A 23 26.80 7.93 -4.57
C LYS A 23 25.36 7.92 -5.07
N TYR A 24 25.19 7.52 -6.32
CA TYR A 24 23.90 7.07 -6.85
C TYR A 24 23.30 6.08 -5.86
N GLN A 25 22.34 6.53 -5.05
CA GLN A 25 21.46 5.63 -4.34
C GLN A 25 20.71 4.86 -5.41
N GLU A 26 20.74 3.53 -5.39
CA GLU A 26 19.91 2.74 -6.29
C GLU A 26 18.46 3.21 -6.15
N GLU A 27 17.87 3.68 -7.25
CA GLU A 27 16.49 4.12 -7.26
C GLU A 27 15.61 2.95 -6.79
N SER A 28 14.70 3.23 -5.85
CA SER A 28 13.82 2.21 -5.33
C SER A 28 13.03 1.55 -6.47
N LYS A 29 12.85 0.23 -6.40
CA LYS A 29 11.99 -0.47 -7.37
C LYS A 29 10.62 0.22 -7.44
N ILE A 30 10.15 0.44 -8.66
CA ILE A 30 8.83 1.01 -8.92
C ILE A 30 7.79 0.13 -8.22
N GLN A 31 7.13 0.67 -7.19
CA GLN A 31 6.05 0.00 -6.49
C GLN A 31 4.71 0.47 -7.04
N PRO A 32 3.72 -0.43 -7.21
CA PRO A 32 2.37 -0.02 -7.57
C PRO A 32 1.78 0.83 -6.44
N PRO A 33 0.91 1.82 -6.70
CA PRO A 33 0.36 2.71 -5.67
C PRO A 33 -0.44 1.95 -4.60
N THR A 34 -0.71 2.57 -3.45
CA THR A 34 -1.73 2.04 -2.53
C THR A 34 -3.09 2.56 -2.98
N ILE A 35 -4.05 1.67 -3.19
CA ILE A 35 -5.42 2.02 -3.61
C ILE A 35 -6.43 1.74 -2.51
N ILE A 36 -7.59 2.38 -2.57
CA ILE A 36 -8.73 2.11 -1.69
C ILE A 36 -9.90 1.63 -2.55
N ILE A 37 -10.57 0.57 -2.09
CA ILE A 37 -11.78 0.03 -2.70
C ILE A 37 -12.92 0.20 -1.70
N ALA A 38 -13.89 1.03 -2.06
CA ALA A 38 -15.10 1.24 -1.27
C ALA A 38 -16.19 0.24 -1.68
N ILE A 39 -16.68 -0.55 -0.73
CA ILE A 39 -17.75 -1.53 -0.89
C ILE A 39 -18.97 -1.04 -0.10
N ILE A 40 -20.03 -0.68 -0.81
CA ILE A 40 -21.33 -0.34 -0.20
C ILE A 40 -22.32 -1.41 -0.66
N ALA A 41 -22.85 -2.19 0.28
CA ALA A 41 -23.72 -3.31 -0.04
C ALA A 41 -25.06 -3.22 0.69
N ARG A 42 -26.15 -3.27 -0.10
CA ARG A 42 -27.52 -3.33 0.40
C ARG A 42 -28.34 -4.38 -0.37
N ASN A 43 -28.95 -5.33 0.34
CA ASN A 43 -29.74 -6.43 -0.22
C ASN A 43 -29.05 -7.19 -1.38
N ALA A 44 -27.75 -7.41 -1.22
CA ALA A 44 -26.87 -7.97 -2.24
C ALA A 44 -26.38 -9.39 -1.89
N ALA A 45 -26.96 -10.09 -0.91
CA ALA A 45 -26.44 -11.37 -0.42
C ALA A 45 -26.26 -12.41 -1.54
N HIS A 46 -27.14 -12.38 -2.55
CA HIS A 46 -27.13 -13.29 -3.68
C HIS A 46 -26.00 -13.02 -4.70
N SER A 47 -25.53 -11.77 -4.82
CA SER A 47 -24.54 -11.36 -5.82
C SER A 47 -23.16 -11.06 -5.19
N LEU A 48 -23.14 -10.72 -3.91
CA LEU A 48 -21.95 -10.33 -3.18
C LEU A 48 -20.82 -11.39 -3.22
N PRO A 49 -21.06 -12.71 -3.09
CA PRO A 49 -19.99 -13.71 -3.20
C PRO A 49 -19.25 -13.68 -4.55
N TYR A 50 -19.96 -13.38 -5.65
CA TYR A 50 -19.35 -13.27 -6.97
C TYR A 50 -18.45 -12.04 -7.08
N TYR A 51 -18.91 -10.90 -6.56
CA TYR A 51 -18.13 -9.67 -6.49
C TYR A 51 -16.86 -9.85 -5.65
N LEU A 52 -17.00 -10.41 -4.44
CA LEU A 52 -15.89 -10.64 -3.53
C LEU A 52 -14.88 -11.65 -4.10
N GLY A 53 -15.36 -12.73 -4.73
CA GLY A 53 -14.50 -13.67 -5.43
C GLY A 53 -13.74 -13.03 -6.59
N ALA A 54 -14.33 -12.07 -7.31
CA ALA A 54 -13.61 -11.33 -8.35
C ALA A 54 -12.50 -10.44 -7.76
N LEU A 55 -12.74 -9.86 -6.58
CA LEU A 55 -11.75 -9.08 -5.86
C LEU A 55 -10.58 -9.94 -5.36
N GLU A 56 -10.88 -11.16 -4.93
CA GLU A 56 -9.87 -12.15 -4.54
C GLU A 56 -8.97 -12.57 -5.70
N ARG A 57 -9.49 -12.62 -6.93
CA ARG A 57 -8.74 -13.00 -8.13
C ARG A 57 -7.94 -11.85 -8.77
N GLN A 58 -7.98 -10.64 -8.20
CA GLN A 58 -7.19 -9.53 -8.71
C GLN A 58 -5.70 -9.84 -8.65
N ASN A 59 -4.99 -9.58 -9.76
CA ASN A 59 -3.54 -9.72 -9.85
C ASN A 59 -2.78 -8.51 -9.25
N TYR A 60 -3.51 -7.58 -8.64
CA TYR A 60 -2.94 -6.44 -7.94
C TYR A 60 -2.48 -6.87 -6.54
N PRO A 61 -1.31 -6.40 -6.06
CA PRO A 61 -0.80 -6.78 -4.74
C PRO A 61 -1.79 -6.41 -3.63
N LYS A 62 -2.31 -7.41 -2.92
CA LYS A 62 -3.34 -7.23 -1.88
C LYS A 62 -2.87 -6.35 -0.72
N ASN A 63 -1.59 -6.45 -0.36
CA ASN A 63 -0.93 -5.58 0.64
C ASN A 63 -0.83 -4.11 0.21
N ARG A 64 -1.27 -3.75 -1.00
CA ARG A 64 -1.40 -2.38 -1.54
C ARG A 64 -2.86 -1.97 -1.75
N ILE A 65 -3.82 -2.79 -1.33
CA ILE A 65 -5.24 -2.49 -1.42
C ILE A 65 -5.78 -2.29 -0.01
N SER A 66 -6.41 -1.16 0.23
CA SER A 66 -7.24 -0.92 1.41
C SER A 66 -8.70 -1.12 1.06
N VAL A 67 -9.47 -1.73 1.95
CA VAL A 67 -10.90 -1.94 1.76
C VAL A 67 -11.66 -1.09 2.77
N TRP A 68 -12.60 -0.30 2.28
CA TRP A 68 -13.56 0.40 3.12
C TRP A 68 -14.94 -0.18 2.84
N ALA A 69 -15.62 -0.72 3.83
CA ALA A 69 -16.87 -1.44 3.63
C ALA A 69 -17.97 -0.92 4.56
N ALA A 70 -19.15 -0.68 3.98
CA ALA A 70 -20.33 -0.23 4.70
C ALA A 70 -21.60 -0.95 4.22
N THR A 71 -22.52 -1.17 5.16
CA THR A 71 -23.83 -1.76 4.88
C THR A 71 -24.89 -1.10 5.74
N ASP A 72 -26.06 -0.88 5.16
CA ASP A 72 -27.21 -0.30 5.85
C ASP A 72 -28.52 -1.02 5.44
N HIS A 73 -29.51 -1.02 6.33
CA HIS A 73 -30.90 -1.41 6.02
C HIS A 73 -31.07 -2.67 5.16
N ASN A 74 -30.34 -3.75 5.50
CA ASN A 74 -30.44 -5.04 4.84
C ASN A 74 -31.63 -5.84 5.38
N ALA A 75 -32.46 -6.35 4.49
CA ALA A 75 -33.49 -7.35 4.78
C ALA A 75 -33.01 -8.78 4.53
N ASP A 76 -31.86 -8.94 3.85
CA ASP A 76 -31.23 -10.21 3.55
C ASP A 76 -29.92 -10.43 4.34
N ASN A 77 -29.18 -11.49 4.00
CA ASN A 77 -27.96 -11.87 4.70
C ASN A 77 -26.69 -11.08 4.28
N THR A 78 -26.83 -9.92 3.64
CA THR A 78 -25.69 -9.15 3.11
C THR A 78 -24.66 -8.81 4.18
N THR A 79 -25.13 -8.37 5.36
CA THR A 79 -24.27 -7.98 6.48
C THR A 79 -23.40 -9.14 6.95
N ALA A 80 -23.95 -10.35 7.06
CA ALA A 80 -23.20 -11.51 7.53
C ALA A 80 -22.16 -11.98 6.50
N VAL A 81 -22.55 -12.08 5.22
CA VAL A 81 -21.65 -12.48 4.13
C VAL A 81 -20.46 -11.52 4.03
N LEU A 82 -20.72 -10.22 4.08
CA LEU A 82 -19.65 -9.22 4.01
C LEU A 82 -18.74 -9.27 5.23
N LYS A 83 -19.32 -9.41 6.44
CA LYS A 83 -18.56 -9.49 7.69
C LYS A 83 -17.66 -10.72 7.74
N GLU A 84 -18.15 -11.88 7.31
CA GLU A 84 -17.38 -13.12 7.25
C GLU A 84 -16.17 -12.94 6.33
N TRP A 85 -16.41 -12.43 5.12
CA TRP A 85 -15.35 -12.20 4.15
C TRP A 85 -14.29 -11.21 4.65
N LEU A 86 -14.70 -10.06 5.21
CA LEU A 86 -13.77 -9.07 5.76
C LEU A 86 -12.92 -9.65 6.89
N THR A 87 -13.50 -10.49 7.74
CA THR A 87 -12.80 -11.13 8.87
C THR A 87 -11.68 -12.06 8.38
N VAL A 88 -11.91 -12.80 7.30
CA VAL A 88 -10.91 -13.69 6.71
C VAL A 88 -9.86 -12.91 5.93
N MET A 89 -10.27 -11.88 5.19
CA MET A 89 -9.43 -11.21 4.20
C MET A 89 -8.59 -10.06 4.74
N GLN A 90 -8.94 -9.50 5.90
CA GLN A 90 -8.18 -8.41 6.54
C GLN A 90 -6.67 -8.68 6.66
N LYS A 91 -6.25 -9.95 6.79
CA LYS A 91 -4.84 -10.34 6.91
C LYS A 91 -4.03 -10.18 5.61
N PHE A 92 -4.69 -10.08 4.46
CA PHE A 92 -4.04 -9.96 3.16
C PHE A 92 -4.03 -8.52 2.64
N TYR A 93 -5.03 -7.73 3.04
CA TYR A 93 -5.19 -6.36 2.60
C TYR A 93 -4.31 -5.40 3.40
N HIS A 94 -3.97 -4.25 2.81
CA HIS A 94 -3.18 -3.21 3.46
C HIS A 94 -3.87 -2.69 4.73
N TYR A 95 -5.18 -2.44 4.60
CA TYR A 95 -6.04 -1.91 5.65
C TYR A 95 -7.49 -2.29 5.35
N VAL A 96 -8.28 -2.55 6.39
CA VAL A 96 -9.71 -2.83 6.25
C VAL A 96 -10.49 -2.03 7.28
N GLU A 97 -11.45 -1.23 6.81
CA GLU A 97 -12.40 -0.51 7.65
C GLU A 97 -13.81 -1.04 7.45
N TRP A 98 -14.50 -1.34 8.55
CA TRP A 98 -15.87 -1.85 8.55
C TRP A 98 -16.80 -0.88 9.28
N ARG A 99 -17.86 -0.44 8.59
CA ARG A 99 -18.91 0.45 9.11
C ARG A 99 -20.28 -0.23 9.03
N PRO A 100 -20.66 -1.03 10.03
CA PRO A 100 -21.99 -1.60 10.10
C PRO A 100 -22.99 -0.54 10.58
N MET A 101 -24.09 -0.35 9.85
CA MET A 101 -25.24 0.44 10.31
C MET A 101 -26.45 -0.48 10.43
N GLU A 102 -26.67 -1.01 11.63
CA GLU A 102 -27.83 -1.87 11.92
C GLU A 102 -29.09 -1.06 12.26
N HIS A 103 -28.94 0.16 12.78
CA HIS A 103 -30.04 1.03 13.19
C HIS A 103 -29.88 2.42 12.56
N PRO A 104 -30.96 3.02 12.01
CA PRO A 104 -30.94 4.39 11.53
C PRO A 104 -30.69 5.36 12.68
N THR A 105 -29.83 6.35 12.44
CA THR A 105 -29.65 7.54 13.29
C THR A 105 -30.76 8.54 13.07
#